data_AF-W5TRR3-F1
#
_entry.id   AF-W5TRR3-F1
#
_cell.length_a   1.000
_cell.length_b   1.000
_cell.length_c   1.000
_cell.angle_alpha   90.00
_cell.angle_beta   90.00
_cell.angle_gamma   90.00
#
_symmetry.space_group_name_H-M   'P 1'
#
loop_
_entity.id
_entity.type
_entity.pdbx_description
1 polymer ?
#
loop_
_entity_poly.entity_id
_entity_poly.type
_entity_poly.pdbx_seq_one_letter_code
_entity_poly.pdbx_strand_id
1 'polypeptide(L)'
;MTQLGTDPEVLRIGNCSGFYGDRASAMREMLEGGPLDVLTGDYLAELTMLILGRDRMKDPALGYAKTFVRQLEDSLGLALERGVRIVVNAGGLNPAGLAQRVGEVAEKLALTPKIAHVHGDDLLPRAQELGLGTPLTANAYLGAWGIAEALNAGADIVVTGRVTDAALVVGPAAAHFDWARDDYDALAGAVVAGHVIECGTQATGGNFAFFTELGDLGRPGFPVAEVRRDGSSVITKHENTGGAVTVDTVEAQLMYEIQSARYAGPDVTTRLDTIRLGADGPDRVLIDGVTGEAPPPRLKVSLNTIGGFRNEMTFVLTGLDIEAKAQLAQRQLESWLSVRPAELDWSLSRLDRPDAETEEQASALLRCVVRDPDPNKVGRAFSSVAVELALASYPGFTLTSPPANGSPYGVFTAGYVDANEVAHTAVLPDGTEAAIAPATATVELTDVPEPELPEPLPHSETRRVPLGSIALARSGDKGGNANIGVWVRTDEQWRWLVHTLTVDELKALLPETAKLTVTRHVLPNLRAVNFIVEDLLGLGVAYQARFDPQAKGLGEWLRSRHIDIPVELLP
;
A
#
# COMPACT_ATOMS: atom_id res chain seq x y z
N MET A 1 -9.59 -17.77 27.80
CA MET A 1 -9.48 -18.19 26.39
C MET A 1 -10.70 -17.67 25.68
N THR A 2 -10.50 -16.74 24.75
CA THR A 2 -11.60 -16.09 24.03
C THR A 2 -11.81 -16.79 22.70
N GLN A 3 -12.83 -17.64 22.65
CA GLN A 3 -13.24 -18.23 21.39
C GLN A 3 -14.03 -17.20 20.58
N LEU A 4 -13.34 -16.48 19.68
CA LEU A 4 -13.96 -15.50 18.78
C LEU A 4 -14.89 -16.17 17.74
N GLY A 5 -14.37 -17.16 17.02
CA GLY A 5 -15.12 -17.88 16.00
C GLY A 5 -15.96 -19.04 16.54
N THR A 6 -17.07 -19.32 15.87
CA THR A 6 -17.95 -20.45 16.22
C THR A 6 -17.28 -21.82 16.03
N ASP A 7 -16.30 -21.90 15.13
CA ASP A 7 -15.45 -23.05 14.89
C ASP A 7 -14.12 -22.86 15.65
N PRO A 8 -13.69 -23.80 16.52
CA PRO A 8 -12.43 -23.68 17.26
C PRO A 8 -11.16 -23.90 16.41
N GLU A 9 -11.30 -24.41 15.19
CA GLU A 9 -10.17 -24.72 14.29
C GLU A 9 -10.01 -23.71 13.14
N VAL A 10 -11.00 -22.82 12.93
CA VAL A 10 -11.01 -21.85 11.84
C VAL A 10 -11.56 -20.51 12.31
N LEU A 11 -10.81 -19.44 12.04
CA LEU A 11 -11.25 -18.06 12.24
C LEU A 11 -11.48 -17.37 10.89
N ARG A 12 -12.69 -16.86 10.64
CA ARG A 12 -13.07 -16.15 9.42
C ARG A 12 -12.89 -14.65 9.59
N ILE A 13 -11.89 -14.11 8.91
CA ILE A 13 -11.53 -12.70 8.97
C ILE A 13 -11.78 -12.06 7.60
N GLY A 14 -12.73 -11.13 7.54
CA GLY A 14 -12.96 -10.30 6.36
C GLY A 14 -12.29 -8.94 6.49
N ASN A 15 -12.12 -8.23 5.37
CA ASN A 15 -11.66 -6.83 5.36
C ASN A 15 -12.70 -5.92 4.70
N CYS A 16 -12.83 -4.67 5.14
CA CYS A 16 -13.76 -3.69 4.56
C CYS A 16 -13.12 -2.35 4.12
N SER A 17 -11.79 -2.24 4.10
CA SER A 17 -11.11 -1.02 3.67
C SER A 17 -9.64 -1.30 3.36
N GLY A 18 -9.17 -0.84 2.19
CA GLY A 18 -7.75 -0.80 1.84
C GLY A 18 -7.08 0.57 1.99
N PHE A 19 -7.85 1.66 2.22
CA PHE A 19 -7.32 3.01 2.45
C PHE A 19 -8.39 3.96 2.99
N TYR A 20 -7.97 5.12 3.53
CA TYR A 20 -8.91 6.15 3.95
C TYR A 20 -9.72 6.74 2.77
N GLY A 21 -11.00 6.39 2.71
CA GLY A 21 -11.92 6.84 1.65
C GLY A 21 -12.23 5.77 0.62
N ASP A 22 -11.91 4.51 0.88
CA ASP A 22 -12.33 3.35 0.09
C ASP A 22 -13.87 3.18 0.08
N ARG A 23 -14.37 2.06 -0.45
CA ARG A 23 -15.78 1.73 -0.66
C ARG A 23 -16.59 1.90 0.62
N ALA A 24 -17.43 2.94 0.64
CA ALA A 24 -18.28 3.27 1.78
C ALA A 24 -19.22 2.13 2.21
N SER A 25 -19.73 1.33 1.28
CA SER A 25 -20.63 0.21 1.56
C SER A 25 -19.94 -1.08 1.99
N ALA A 26 -18.60 -1.16 1.97
CA ALA A 26 -17.87 -2.42 2.14
C ALA A 26 -18.14 -3.10 3.48
N MET A 27 -18.23 -2.35 4.59
CA MET A 27 -18.51 -2.91 5.91
C MET A 27 -19.86 -3.64 5.93
N ARG A 28 -20.88 -2.99 5.36
CA ARG A 28 -22.21 -3.58 5.26
C ARG A 28 -22.27 -4.76 4.29
N GLU A 29 -21.62 -4.65 3.13
CA GLU A 29 -21.50 -5.74 2.14
C GLU A 29 -20.89 -7.00 2.77
N MET A 30 -19.83 -6.84 3.57
CA MET A 30 -19.17 -7.96 4.26
C MET A 30 -20.03 -8.56 5.36
N LEU A 31 -20.71 -7.73 6.15
CA LEU A 31 -21.60 -8.23 7.19
C LEU A 31 -22.85 -8.93 6.63
N GLU A 32 -23.35 -8.52 5.46
CA GLU A 32 -24.52 -9.15 4.83
C GLU A 32 -24.16 -10.41 4.02
N GLY A 33 -22.98 -10.44 3.40
CA GLY A 33 -22.59 -11.41 2.39
C GLY A 33 -22.36 -12.84 2.88
N GLY A 34 -22.06 -13.05 4.16
CA GLY A 34 -21.85 -14.40 4.68
C GLY A 34 -21.37 -14.44 6.14
N PRO A 35 -20.96 -15.62 6.62
CA PRO A 35 -20.41 -15.77 7.97
C PRO A 35 -19.03 -15.12 8.07
N LEU A 36 -18.85 -14.33 9.12
CA LEU A 36 -17.58 -13.72 9.55
C LEU A 36 -17.50 -13.84 11.06
N ASP A 37 -16.29 -13.99 11.59
CA ASP A 37 -16.04 -13.93 13.02
C ASP A 37 -15.41 -12.56 13.38
N VAL A 38 -14.59 -12.03 12.47
CA VAL A 38 -13.91 -10.74 12.61
C VAL A 38 -13.99 -9.95 11.29
N LEU A 39 -14.20 -8.65 11.39
CA LEU A 39 -14.13 -7.71 10.28
C LEU A 39 -13.06 -6.67 10.56
N THR A 40 -12.04 -6.63 9.69
CA THR A 40 -10.95 -5.67 9.77
C THR A 40 -11.15 -4.51 8.80
N GLY A 41 -10.42 -3.42 9.02
CA GLY A 41 -10.35 -2.33 8.05
C GLY A 41 -9.06 -1.56 8.19
N ASP A 42 -8.33 -1.42 7.07
CA ASP A 42 -7.12 -0.63 6.98
C ASP A 42 -7.41 0.75 6.37
N TYR A 43 -7.03 1.78 7.09
CA TYR A 43 -7.23 3.17 6.72
C TYR A 43 -5.90 3.93 6.56
N LEU A 44 -4.76 3.37 6.97
CA LEU A 44 -3.55 4.14 7.26
C LEU A 44 -2.44 4.02 6.20
N ALA A 45 -2.71 4.43 4.97
CA ALA A 45 -1.61 4.69 4.02
C ALA A 45 -0.62 5.75 4.57
N GLU A 46 0.62 5.79 4.07
CA GLU A 46 1.63 6.78 4.50
C GLU A 46 1.12 8.22 4.32
N LEU A 47 0.45 8.49 3.19
CA LEU A 47 -0.22 9.78 2.94
C LEU A 47 -1.38 10.07 3.91
N THR A 48 -2.10 9.05 4.38
CA THR A 48 -3.18 9.23 5.37
C THR A 48 -2.65 9.87 6.64
N MET A 49 -1.49 9.42 7.13
CA MET A 49 -0.92 9.93 8.38
C MET A 49 -0.64 11.44 8.31
N LEU A 50 -0.14 11.92 7.17
CA LEU A 50 0.01 13.35 6.91
C LEU A 50 -1.33 14.09 6.91
N ILE A 51 -2.37 13.53 6.26
CA ILE A 51 -3.72 14.12 6.22
C ILE A 51 -4.27 14.25 7.66
N LEU A 52 -4.17 13.20 8.45
CA LEU A 52 -4.62 13.19 9.84
C LEU A 52 -3.82 14.17 10.70
N GLY A 53 -2.51 14.30 10.47
CA GLY A 53 -1.66 15.27 11.16
C GLY A 53 -2.11 16.71 10.90
N ARG A 54 -2.44 17.03 9.65
CA ARG A 54 -2.99 18.34 9.27
C ARG A 54 -4.38 18.60 9.84
N ASP A 55 -5.22 17.58 9.96
CA ASP A 55 -6.52 17.70 10.62
C ASP A 55 -6.34 18.00 12.12
N ARG A 56 -5.44 17.28 12.81
CA ARG A 56 -5.13 17.48 14.23
C ARG A 56 -4.52 18.86 14.53
N MET A 57 -3.74 19.43 13.60
CA MET A 57 -3.25 20.81 13.71
C MET A 57 -4.38 21.86 13.73
N LYS A 58 -5.48 21.59 13.02
CA LYS A 58 -6.63 22.50 12.97
C LYS A 58 -7.54 22.32 14.17
N ASP A 59 -7.73 21.07 14.59
CA ASP A 59 -8.56 20.70 15.72
C ASP A 59 -7.94 19.49 16.44
N PRO A 60 -7.46 19.66 17.69
CA PRO A 60 -6.85 18.58 18.47
C PRO A 60 -7.76 17.37 18.71
N ALA A 61 -9.09 17.51 18.58
CA ALA A 61 -10.05 16.42 18.74
C ALA A 61 -10.13 15.49 17.50
N LEU A 62 -9.52 15.87 16.37
CA LEU A 62 -9.44 15.06 15.16
C LEU A 62 -8.22 14.12 15.20
N GLY A 63 -7.79 13.62 14.04
CA GLY A 63 -6.65 12.71 13.89
C GLY A 63 -7.02 11.26 13.62
N TYR A 64 -8.29 10.95 13.36
CA TYR A 64 -8.80 9.62 13.01
C TYR A 64 -9.58 9.62 11.68
N ALA A 65 -9.80 8.44 11.11
CA ALA A 65 -10.51 8.26 9.83
C ALA A 65 -12.03 8.47 9.99
N LYS A 66 -12.53 9.63 9.54
CA LYS A 66 -13.96 10.01 9.68
C LYS A 66 -14.92 9.13 8.87
N THR A 67 -14.43 8.45 7.83
CA THR A 67 -15.24 7.53 7.02
C THR A 67 -15.59 6.25 7.78
N PHE A 68 -14.70 5.76 8.66
CA PHE A 68 -14.98 4.61 9.51
C PHE A 68 -16.20 4.88 10.42
N VAL A 69 -16.29 6.06 11.03
CA VAL A 69 -17.44 6.44 11.87
C VAL A 69 -18.76 6.31 11.10
N ARG A 70 -18.78 6.71 9.82
CA ARG A 70 -19.98 6.60 8.95
C ARG A 70 -20.31 5.15 8.61
N GLN A 71 -19.29 4.35 8.29
CA GLN A 71 -19.45 2.92 8.01
C GLN A 71 -20.02 2.20 9.25
N LEU A 72 -19.45 2.50 10.42
CA LEU A 72 -19.86 1.92 11.69
C LEU A 72 -21.27 2.33 12.07
N GLU A 73 -21.65 3.59 11.89
CA GLU A 73 -23.03 4.05 12.17
C GLU A 73 -24.08 3.28 11.36
N ASP A 74 -23.78 2.91 10.11
CA ASP A 74 -24.67 2.09 9.26
C ASP A 74 -24.68 0.60 9.63
N SER A 75 -23.60 0.11 10.26
CA SER A 75 -23.31 -1.33 10.35
C SER A 75 -23.22 -1.90 11.77
N LEU A 76 -23.12 -1.06 12.81
CA LEU A 76 -22.82 -1.49 14.18
C LEU A 76 -23.87 -2.47 14.74
N GLY A 77 -25.16 -2.19 14.53
CA GLY A 77 -26.24 -3.06 14.98
C GLY A 77 -26.13 -4.47 14.38
N LEU A 78 -25.86 -4.54 13.07
CA LEU A 78 -25.72 -5.80 12.35
C LEU A 78 -24.47 -6.58 12.79
N ALA A 79 -23.35 -5.90 13.02
CA ALA A 79 -22.14 -6.54 13.52
C ALA A 79 -22.37 -7.19 14.89
N LEU A 80 -23.03 -6.48 15.82
CA LEU A 80 -23.35 -7.01 17.14
C LEU A 80 -24.38 -8.15 17.08
N GLU A 81 -25.42 -8.04 16.26
CA GLU A 81 -26.41 -9.10 16.05
C GLU A 81 -25.76 -10.40 15.56
N ARG A 82 -24.80 -10.28 14.64
CA ARG A 82 -24.04 -11.42 14.09
C ARG A 82 -22.89 -11.88 14.97
N GLY A 83 -22.57 -11.17 16.06
CA GLY A 83 -21.44 -11.47 16.93
C GLY A 83 -20.06 -11.21 16.30
N VAL A 84 -20.00 -10.42 15.22
CA VAL A 84 -18.75 -10.10 14.50
C VAL A 84 -17.95 -9.07 15.28
N ARG A 85 -16.66 -9.33 15.49
CA ARG A 85 -15.73 -8.36 16.11
C ARG A 85 -15.15 -7.40 15.09
N ILE A 86 -15.04 -6.14 15.43
CA ILE A 86 -14.49 -5.10 14.54
C ILE A 86 -13.09 -4.71 15.02
N VAL A 87 -12.09 -4.79 14.14
CA VAL A 87 -10.69 -4.43 14.47
C VAL A 87 -10.13 -3.50 13.40
N VAL A 88 -9.84 -2.26 13.75
CA VAL A 88 -9.46 -1.22 12.76
C VAL A 88 -8.32 -0.36 13.25
N ASN A 89 -7.44 0.05 12.32
CA ASN A 89 -6.43 1.09 12.56
C ASN A 89 -6.94 2.51 12.27
N ALA A 90 -8.26 2.68 12.14
CA ALA A 90 -8.92 3.96 11.86
C ALA A 90 -8.63 5.05 12.91
N GLY A 91 -8.11 4.69 14.08
CA GLY A 91 -7.74 5.63 15.14
C GLY A 91 -6.61 6.55 14.74
N GLY A 92 -5.72 6.12 13.83
CA GLY A 92 -4.66 6.95 13.26
C GLY A 92 -3.81 7.62 14.34
N LEU A 93 -3.90 8.94 14.45
CA LEU A 93 -3.17 9.75 15.43
C LEU A 93 -3.94 9.98 16.74
N ASN A 94 -5.18 9.51 16.84
CA ASN A 94 -6.06 9.71 17.99
C ASN A 94 -7.00 8.50 18.22
N PRO A 95 -6.45 7.32 18.56
CA PRO A 95 -7.26 6.12 18.82
C PRO A 95 -8.25 6.30 19.97
N ALA A 96 -7.86 7.01 21.04
CA ALA A 96 -8.75 7.30 22.17
C ALA A 96 -9.95 8.18 21.75
N GLY A 97 -9.71 9.23 20.97
CA GLY A 97 -10.76 10.10 20.45
C GLY A 97 -11.71 9.36 19.50
N LEU A 98 -11.20 8.43 18.69
CA LEU A 98 -12.08 7.58 17.89
C LEU A 98 -12.89 6.61 18.76
N ALA A 99 -12.31 6.00 19.79
CA ALA A 99 -13.04 5.13 20.71
C ALA A 99 -14.20 5.88 21.41
N GLN A 100 -13.97 7.12 21.84
CA GLN A 100 -15.04 7.98 22.35
C GLN A 100 -16.13 8.20 21.30
N ARG A 101 -15.75 8.53 20.06
CA ARG A 101 -16.72 8.76 18.98
C ARG A 101 -17.53 7.50 18.63
N VAL A 102 -16.93 6.32 18.73
CA VAL A 102 -17.63 5.03 18.62
C VAL A 102 -18.66 4.87 19.74
N GLY A 103 -18.32 5.25 20.97
CA GLY A 103 -19.27 5.28 22.09
C GLY A 103 -20.48 6.17 21.82
N GLU A 104 -20.25 7.39 21.30
CA GLU A 104 -21.33 8.32 20.93
C GLU A 104 -22.26 7.75 19.81
N VAL A 105 -21.69 7.03 18.84
CA VAL A 105 -22.47 6.33 17.82
C VAL A 105 -23.31 5.21 18.44
N ALA A 106 -22.73 4.43 19.35
CA ALA A 106 -23.44 3.37 20.04
C ALA A 106 -24.60 3.90 20.89
N GLU A 107 -24.38 4.97 21.66
CA GLU A 107 -25.43 5.65 22.43
C GLU A 107 -26.57 6.13 21.54
N LYS A 108 -26.25 6.75 20.40
CA LYS A 108 -27.24 7.20 19.41
C LYS A 108 -28.09 6.04 18.87
N LEU A 109 -27.49 4.87 18.70
CA LEU A 109 -28.15 3.65 18.22
C LEU A 109 -28.79 2.82 19.34
N ALA A 110 -28.70 3.27 20.60
CA ALA A 110 -29.11 2.53 21.79
C ALA A 110 -28.46 1.14 21.92
N LEU A 111 -27.18 1.03 21.57
CA LEU A 111 -26.35 -0.18 21.65
C LEU A 111 -25.28 -0.03 22.75
N THR A 112 -24.80 -1.15 23.28
CA THR A 112 -23.79 -1.15 24.36
C THR A 112 -22.60 -2.06 24.03
N PRO A 113 -21.84 -1.78 22.95
CA PRO A 113 -20.65 -2.54 22.62
C PRO A 113 -19.55 -2.31 23.65
N LYS A 114 -18.73 -3.33 23.87
CA LYS A 114 -17.47 -3.25 24.58
C LYS A 114 -16.40 -2.69 23.65
N ILE A 115 -15.92 -1.49 23.93
CA ILE A 115 -14.99 -0.76 23.08
C ILE A 115 -13.62 -0.73 23.77
N ALA A 116 -12.58 -1.17 23.06
CA ALA A 116 -11.20 -1.08 23.48
C ALA A 116 -10.38 -0.26 22.47
N HIS A 117 -9.23 0.27 22.90
CA HIS A 117 -8.30 0.89 21.96
C HIS A 117 -6.84 0.66 22.30
N VAL A 118 -5.98 0.68 21.28
CA VAL A 118 -4.53 0.50 21.40
C VAL A 118 -3.82 1.79 21.03
N HIS A 119 -2.87 2.19 21.87
CA HIS A 119 -2.04 3.39 21.68
C HIS A 119 -0.59 3.16 22.14
N GLY A 120 0.23 4.21 22.00
CA GLY A 120 1.66 4.20 22.32
C GLY A 120 2.55 4.38 21.08
N ASP A 121 1.94 4.35 19.89
CA ASP A 121 2.60 4.59 18.62
C ASP A 121 3.05 6.05 18.44
N ASP A 122 2.36 7.03 19.03
CA ASP A 122 2.71 8.46 18.92
C ASP A 122 4.01 8.80 19.66
N LEU A 123 5.11 8.88 18.90
CA LEU A 123 6.44 9.24 19.37
C LEU A 123 6.75 10.73 19.21
N LEU A 124 5.80 11.55 18.71
CA LEU A 124 6.02 12.98 18.48
C LEU A 124 6.54 13.71 19.74
N PRO A 125 6.01 13.48 20.96
CA PRO A 125 6.52 14.14 22.16
C PRO A 125 7.99 13.83 22.48
N ARG A 126 8.51 12.69 22.00
CA ARG A 126 9.88 12.21 22.22
C ARG A 126 10.75 12.24 20.95
N ALA A 127 10.27 12.86 19.86
CA ALA A 127 10.95 12.80 18.57
C ALA A 127 12.40 13.31 18.62
N GLN A 128 12.66 14.39 19.37
CA GLN A 128 14.01 14.93 19.52
C GLN A 128 14.94 14.00 20.32
N GLU A 129 14.44 13.40 21.40
CA GLU A 129 15.17 12.44 22.24
C GLU A 129 15.56 11.20 21.44
N LEU A 130 14.64 10.69 20.62
CA LEU A 130 14.79 9.49 19.81
C LEU A 130 15.52 9.73 18.48
N GLY A 131 16.01 10.94 18.22
CA GLY A 131 16.74 11.27 16.99
C GLY A 131 15.88 11.29 15.72
N LEU A 132 14.56 11.46 15.85
CA LEU A 132 13.58 11.46 14.75
C LEU A 132 13.38 12.86 14.11
N GLY A 133 14.10 13.87 14.60
CA GLY A 133 14.02 15.25 14.10
C GLY A 133 12.78 16.00 14.60
N THR A 134 12.22 16.88 13.76
CA THR A 134 11.03 17.70 14.06
C THR A 134 9.88 17.40 13.08
N PRO A 135 9.32 16.18 13.09
CA PRO A 135 8.24 15.82 12.20
C PRO A 135 6.91 16.47 12.60
N LEU A 136 5.97 16.51 11.67
CA LEU A 136 4.56 16.79 11.96
C LEU A 136 3.90 15.61 12.69
N THR A 137 4.24 14.38 12.33
CA THR A 137 3.78 13.15 13.00
C THR A 137 4.94 12.15 13.08
N ALA A 138 5.05 11.41 14.18
CA ALA A 138 5.98 10.30 14.32
C ALA A 138 5.24 9.11 14.95
N ASN A 139 4.95 8.08 14.16
CA ASN A 139 4.13 6.96 14.63
C ASN A 139 4.83 5.62 14.40
N ALA A 140 5.12 4.89 15.47
CA ALA A 140 5.70 3.55 15.40
C ALA A 140 4.68 2.54 14.85
N TYR A 141 5.15 1.56 14.07
CA TYR A 141 4.32 0.44 13.62
C TYR A 141 4.25 -0.60 14.75
N LEU A 142 3.22 -0.49 15.59
CA LEU A 142 2.97 -1.45 16.67
C LEU A 142 2.50 -2.81 16.13
N GLY A 143 2.61 -3.83 16.98
CA GLY A 143 2.20 -5.21 16.70
C GLY A 143 0.81 -5.60 17.19
N ALA A 144 0.52 -6.88 17.05
CA ALA A 144 -0.78 -7.50 17.23
C ALA A 144 -1.20 -7.69 18.70
N TRP A 145 -0.26 -7.71 19.64
CA TRP A 145 -0.55 -8.15 21.01
C TRP A 145 -1.49 -7.23 21.81
N GLY A 146 -1.52 -5.91 21.53
CA GLY A 146 -2.53 -5.03 22.12
C GLY A 146 -3.94 -5.31 21.63
N ILE A 147 -4.07 -5.72 20.36
CA ILE A 147 -5.36 -6.16 19.79
C ILE A 147 -5.79 -7.48 20.43
N ALA A 148 -4.86 -8.44 20.54
CA ALA A 148 -5.14 -9.73 21.16
C ALA A 148 -5.60 -9.58 22.62
N GLU A 149 -4.93 -8.73 23.40
CA GLU A 149 -5.30 -8.44 24.79
C GLU A 149 -6.69 -7.80 24.90
N ALA A 150 -7.00 -6.83 24.04
CA ALA A 150 -8.32 -6.20 23.99
C ALA A 150 -9.44 -7.20 23.67
N LEU A 151 -9.21 -8.11 22.71
CA LEU A 151 -10.15 -9.17 22.35
C LEU A 151 -10.28 -10.20 23.48
N ASN A 152 -9.18 -10.55 24.16
CA ASN A 152 -9.20 -11.43 25.33
C ASN A 152 -10.01 -10.85 26.49
N ALA A 153 -10.01 -9.52 26.66
CA ALA A 153 -10.89 -8.80 27.58
C ALA A 153 -12.36 -8.72 27.11
N GLY A 154 -12.68 -9.28 25.94
CA GLY A 154 -14.02 -9.39 25.41
C GLY A 154 -14.50 -8.15 24.64
N ALA A 155 -13.59 -7.36 24.06
CA ALA A 155 -13.97 -6.24 23.21
C ALA A 155 -14.80 -6.69 21.99
N ASP A 156 -15.88 -5.97 21.71
CA ASP A 156 -16.64 -6.08 20.46
C ASP A 156 -15.96 -5.27 19.34
N ILE A 157 -15.32 -4.16 19.73
CA ILE A 157 -14.63 -3.23 18.82
C ILE A 157 -13.25 -2.90 19.40
N VAL A 158 -12.21 -3.04 18.58
CA VAL A 158 -10.84 -2.61 18.89
C VAL A 158 -10.42 -1.55 17.89
N VAL A 159 -10.09 -0.37 18.39
CA VAL A 159 -9.55 0.75 17.60
C VAL A 159 -8.07 0.91 17.89
N THR A 160 -7.22 0.94 16.88
CA THR A 160 -5.78 1.16 17.07
C THR A 160 -5.34 2.48 16.45
N GLY A 161 -4.23 3.01 16.95
CA GLY A 161 -3.40 3.96 16.21
C GLY A 161 -2.63 3.23 15.09
N ARG A 162 -1.39 3.64 14.83
CA ARG A 162 -0.53 2.95 13.87
C ARG A 162 -0.10 1.57 14.39
N VAL A 163 -0.56 0.54 13.69
CA VAL A 163 -0.05 -0.85 13.75
C VAL A 163 0.46 -1.23 12.36
N THR A 164 1.14 -2.37 12.23
CA THR A 164 1.28 -2.99 10.90
C THR A 164 -0.08 -3.44 10.37
N ASP A 165 -0.28 -3.35 9.06
CA ASP A 165 -1.60 -3.58 8.45
C ASP A 165 -2.07 -5.03 8.70
N ALA A 166 -1.15 -6.00 8.57
CA ALA A 166 -1.38 -7.39 8.91
C ALA A 166 -1.65 -7.65 10.41
N ALA A 167 -1.25 -6.77 11.34
CA ALA A 167 -1.55 -6.96 12.77
C ALA A 167 -3.06 -6.97 13.07
N LEU A 168 -3.87 -6.35 12.19
CA LEU A 168 -5.33 -6.39 12.27
C LEU A 168 -5.88 -7.82 12.12
N VAL A 169 -5.13 -8.71 11.46
CA VAL A 169 -5.47 -10.14 11.27
C VAL A 169 -4.74 -11.03 12.27
N VAL A 170 -3.46 -10.75 12.54
CA VAL A 170 -2.65 -11.51 13.51
C VAL A 170 -3.22 -11.40 14.92
N GLY A 171 -3.68 -10.21 15.35
CA GLY A 171 -4.21 -9.99 16.71
C GLY A 171 -5.42 -10.88 17.03
N PRO A 172 -6.48 -10.88 16.20
CA PRO A 172 -7.60 -11.79 16.37
C PRO A 172 -7.24 -13.26 16.27
N ALA A 173 -6.37 -13.65 15.33
CA ALA A 173 -5.92 -15.04 15.20
C ALA A 173 -5.18 -15.52 16.47
N ALA A 174 -4.26 -14.71 16.98
CA ALA A 174 -3.53 -15.01 18.21
C ALA A 174 -4.46 -15.14 19.42
N ALA A 175 -5.46 -14.25 19.56
CA ALA A 175 -6.44 -14.33 20.65
C ALA A 175 -7.34 -15.57 20.56
N HIS A 176 -7.78 -15.94 19.34
CA HIS A 176 -8.66 -17.08 19.13
C HIS A 176 -7.94 -18.42 19.33
N PHE A 177 -6.71 -18.54 18.82
CA PHE A 177 -5.95 -19.79 18.89
C PHE A 177 -5.07 -19.92 20.13
N ASP A 178 -4.97 -18.86 20.95
CA ASP A 178 -4.12 -18.80 22.15
C ASP A 178 -2.62 -18.99 21.80
N TRP A 179 -2.19 -18.33 20.73
CA TRP A 179 -0.79 -18.40 20.28
C TRP A 179 0.15 -17.72 21.25
N ALA A 180 1.31 -18.35 21.44
CA ALA A 180 2.45 -17.76 22.10
C ALA A 180 3.16 -16.75 21.18
N ARG A 181 3.98 -15.88 21.80
CA ARG A 181 4.73 -14.83 21.09
C ARG A 181 5.84 -15.37 20.20
N ASP A 182 6.24 -16.62 20.43
CA ASP A 182 7.28 -17.34 19.71
C ASP A 182 6.72 -18.46 18.81
N ASP A 183 5.40 -18.51 18.60
CA ASP A 183 4.75 -19.35 17.58
C ASP A 183 4.96 -18.73 16.17
N TYR A 184 6.22 -18.50 15.80
CA TYR A 184 6.59 -17.66 14.66
C TYR A 184 6.00 -18.14 13.34
N ASP A 185 5.93 -19.44 13.08
CA ASP A 185 5.35 -19.97 11.84
C ASP A 185 3.85 -19.65 11.75
N ALA A 186 3.12 -19.79 12.86
CA ALA A 186 1.69 -19.49 12.90
C ALA A 186 1.43 -17.98 12.75
N LEU A 187 2.23 -17.16 13.44
CA LEU A 187 2.20 -15.69 13.31
C LEU A 187 2.53 -15.26 11.87
N ALA A 188 3.54 -15.86 11.25
CA ALA A 188 3.93 -15.57 9.87
C ALA A 188 2.83 -15.96 8.87
N GLY A 189 2.19 -17.11 9.06
CA GLY A 189 1.02 -17.51 8.27
C GLY A 189 -0.13 -16.50 8.36
N ALA A 190 -0.42 -16.00 9.56
CA ALA A 190 -1.42 -14.93 9.75
C ALA A 190 -0.99 -13.58 9.16
N VAL A 191 0.31 -13.25 9.17
CA VAL A 191 0.84 -12.06 8.47
C VAL A 191 0.58 -12.18 6.98
N VAL A 192 0.85 -13.33 6.36
CA VAL A 192 0.59 -13.57 4.94
C VAL A 192 -0.91 -13.48 4.63
N ALA A 193 -1.77 -14.10 5.44
CA ALA A 193 -3.22 -14.00 5.29
C ALA A 193 -3.69 -12.53 5.38
N GLY A 194 -3.17 -11.77 6.34
CA GLY A 194 -3.45 -10.35 6.51
C GLY A 194 -3.01 -9.52 5.31
N HIS A 195 -1.80 -9.74 4.83
CA HIS A 195 -1.27 -9.07 3.64
C HIS A 195 -2.08 -9.36 2.37
N VAL A 196 -2.71 -10.53 2.28
CA VAL A 196 -3.58 -10.86 1.14
C VAL A 196 -4.96 -10.20 1.23
N ILE A 197 -5.54 -10.10 2.43
CA ILE A 197 -6.90 -9.55 2.56
C ILE A 197 -6.94 -8.04 2.81
N GLU A 198 -5.79 -7.41 3.06
CA GLU A 198 -5.67 -5.95 3.08
C GLU A 198 -5.76 -5.35 1.65
N CYS A 199 -5.64 -4.03 1.54
CA CYS A 199 -5.65 -3.31 0.26
C CYS A 199 -6.94 -3.46 -0.59
N GLY A 200 -8.04 -3.89 0.02
CA GLY A 200 -9.37 -3.89 -0.58
C GLY A 200 -9.65 -5.15 -1.41
N THR A 201 -10.00 -4.99 -2.69
CA THR A 201 -10.48 -6.10 -3.52
C THR A 201 -9.38 -6.75 -4.38
N GLN A 202 -8.09 -6.54 -4.07
CA GLN A 202 -6.98 -6.95 -4.93
C GLN A 202 -6.91 -8.48 -5.09
N ALA A 203 -7.00 -9.22 -3.98
CA ALA A 203 -7.02 -10.69 -3.99
C ALA A 203 -8.21 -11.30 -4.75
N THR A 204 -9.21 -10.48 -5.10
CA THR A 204 -10.39 -10.88 -5.88
C THR A 204 -10.39 -10.35 -7.32
N GLY A 205 -9.27 -9.78 -7.79
CA GLY A 205 -9.09 -9.31 -9.17
C GLY A 205 -8.89 -7.80 -9.34
N GLY A 206 -8.97 -7.01 -8.26
CA GLY A 206 -8.67 -5.58 -8.31
C GLY A 206 -7.20 -5.33 -8.70
N ASN A 207 -6.96 -4.50 -9.73
CA ASN A 207 -5.62 -4.26 -10.30
C ASN A 207 -4.89 -5.51 -10.82
N PHE A 208 -5.62 -6.57 -11.16
CA PHE A 208 -5.03 -7.81 -11.66
C PHE A 208 -4.56 -7.69 -13.12
N ALA A 209 -3.31 -8.11 -13.36
CA ALA A 209 -2.62 -8.07 -14.65
C ALA A 209 -3.39 -8.74 -15.81
N PHE A 210 -4.08 -9.86 -15.54
CA PHE A 210 -4.82 -10.64 -16.53
C PHE A 210 -6.33 -10.51 -16.32
N PHE A 211 -6.80 -9.28 -16.03
CA PHE A 211 -8.20 -9.00 -15.72
C PHE A 211 -9.21 -9.52 -16.76
N THR A 212 -8.80 -9.65 -18.03
CA THR A 212 -9.64 -10.19 -19.11
C THR A 212 -9.95 -11.69 -18.98
N GLU A 213 -9.21 -12.42 -18.16
CA GLU A 213 -9.46 -13.83 -17.86
C GLU A 213 -10.52 -14.02 -16.75
N LEU A 214 -10.86 -12.95 -16.03
CA LEU A 214 -11.85 -13.00 -14.96
C LEU A 214 -13.27 -12.87 -15.54
N GLY A 215 -14.20 -13.70 -15.07
CA GLY A 215 -15.56 -13.76 -15.60
C GLY A 215 -16.39 -12.49 -15.38
N ASP A 216 -16.52 -12.05 -14.13
CA ASP A 216 -17.16 -10.78 -13.76
C ASP A 216 -16.17 -9.95 -12.96
N LEU A 217 -15.80 -8.77 -13.45
CA LEU A 217 -14.98 -7.79 -12.71
C LEU A 217 -15.70 -6.45 -12.55
N GLY A 218 -17.02 -6.40 -12.75
CA GLY A 218 -17.80 -5.16 -12.67
C GLY A 218 -17.79 -4.56 -11.26
N ARG A 219 -17.94 -5.40 -10.24
CA ARG A 219 -17.84 -5.00 -8.82
C ARG A 219 -17.26 -6.14 -7.98
N PRO A 220 -15.92 -6.26 -7.89
CA PRO A 220 -15.29 -7.31 -7.10
C PRO A 220 -15.67 -7.23 -5.62
N GLY A 221 -15.88 -8.40 -5.00
CA GLY A 221 -16.09 -8.54 -3.56
C GLY A 221 -14.82 -8.26 -2.76
N PHE A 222 -14.94 -8.06 -1.45
CA PHE A 222 -13.76 -8.06 -0.58
C PHE A 222 -13.40 -9.51 -0.20
N PRO A 223 -12.11 -9.80 -0.03
CA PRO A 223 -11.66 -11.14 0.35
C PRO A 223 -11.94 -11.46 1.82
N VAL A 224 -11.96 -12.75 2.11
CA VAL A 224 -12.06 -13.35 3.44
C VAL A 224 -10.91 -14.34 3.61
N ALA A 225 -10.23 -14.31 4.74
CA ALA A 225 -9.28 -15.34 5.15
C ALA A 225 -9.93 -16.27 6.18
N GLU A 226 -9.87 -17.57 5.90
CA GLU A 226 -10.20 -18.63 6.84
C GLU A 226 -8.89 -19.14 7.46
N VAL A 227 -8.43 -18.49 8.53
CA VAL A 227 -7.16 -18.79 9.19
C VAL A 227 -7.31 -19.99 10.12
N ARG A 228 -6.34 -20.91 10.10
CA ARG A 228 -6.30 -22.11 10.94
C ARG A 228 -5.28 -21.97 12.07
N ARG A 229 -5.37 -22.87 13.04
CA ARG A 229 -4.50 -22.90 14.23
C ARG A 229 -3.01 -22.96 13.93
N ASP A 230 -2.60 -23.56 12.83
CA ASP A 230 -1.19 -23.65 12.40
C ASP A 230 -0.71 -22.44 11.59
N GLY A 231 -1.56 -21.43 11.39
CA GLY A 231 -1.29 -20.25 10.57
C GLY A 231 -1.58 -20.42 9.08
N SER A 232 -1.86 -21.65 8.61
CA SER A 232 -2.34 -21.84 7.24
C SER A 232 -3.70 -21.18 7.06
N SER A 233 -4.04 -20.79 5.82
CA SER A 233 -5.31 -20.12 5.57
C SER A 233 -5.89 -20.45 4.20
N VAL A 234 -7.22 -20.37 4.08
CA VAL A 234 -7.88 -20.32 2.77
C VAL A 234 -8.37 -18.91 2.51
N ILE A 235 -7.93 -18.33 1.40
CA ILE A 235 -8.46 -17.06 0.91
C ILE A 235 -9.66 -17.35 0.02
N THR A 236 -10.77 -16.66 0.29
CA THR A 236 -12.05 -16.80 -0.40
C THR A 236 -12.75 -15.44 -0.49
N LYS A 237 -13.97 -15.42 -1.02
CA LYS A 237 -14.86 -14.25 -1.00
C LYS A 237 -16.30 -14.71 -0.78
N HIS A 238 -17.19 -13.77 -0.41
CA HIS A 238 -18.61 -14.07 -0.34
C HIS A 238 -19.19 -14.45 -1.72
N GLU A 239 -20.14 -15.38 -1.72
CA GLU A 239 -20.88 -15.76 -2.92
C GLU A 239 -21.63 -14.57 -3.52
N ASN A 240 -21.95 -14.64 -4.82
CA ASN A 240 -22.72 -13.62 -5.54
C ASN A 240 -22.10 -12.20 -5.56
N THR A 241 -20.81 -12.10 -5.25
CA THR A 241 -20.00 -10.90 -5.50
C THR A 241 -19.23 -11.07 -6.81
N GLY A 242 -18.90 -9.97 -7.49
CA GLY A 242 -17.99 -10.02 -8.64
C GLY A 242 -16.56 -10.39 -8.22
N GLY A 243 -15.65 -10.40 -9.19
CA GLY A 243 -14.27 -10.83 -9.04
C GLY A 243 -14.12 -12.34 -9.01
N ALA A 244 -12.89 -12.81 -8.84
CA ALA A 244 -12.57 -14.20 -8.60
C ALA A 244 -11.36 -14.34 -7.68
N VAL A 245 -11.33 -15.40 -6.86
CA VAL A 245 -10.16 -15.76 -6.06
C VAL A 245 -9.46 -16.94 -6.72
N THR A 246 -8.28 -16.68 -7.27
CA THR A 246 -7.43 -17.65 -7.97
C THR A 246 -6.01 -17.55 -7.40
N VAL A 247 -5.18 -18.56 -7.69
CA VAL A 247 -3.77 -18.52 -7.27
C VAL A 247 -3.11 -17.21 -7.74
N ASP A 248 -3.35 -16.80 -8.99
CA ASP A 248 -2.76 -15.58 -9.54
C ASP A 248 -3.29 -14.28 -8.90
N THR A 249 -4.56 -14.21 -8.51
CA THR A 249 -5.09 -12.99 -7.86
C THR A 249 -4.59 -12.86 -6.42
N VAL A 250 -4.41 -13.98 -5.72
CA VAL A 250 -3.77 -14.02 -4.40
C VAL A 250 -2.29 -13.66 -4.51
N GLU A 251 -1.57 -14.26 -5.46
CA GLU A 251 -0.16 -13.96 -5.71
C GLU A 251 0.07 -12.50 -6.11
N ALA A 252 -0.84 -11.93 -6.90
CA ALA A 252 -0.79 -10.51 -7.24
C ALA A 252 -0.74 -9.60 -6.00
N GLN A 253 -1.54 -9.90 -4.97
CA GLN A 253 -1.50 -9.15 -3.73
C GLN A 253 -0.21 -9.46 -2.94
N LEU A 254 0.24 -10.72 -2.88
CA LEU A 254 1.50 -11.07 -2.21
C LEU A 254 2.74 -10.39 -2.80
N MET A 255 2.70 -10.08 -4.09
CA MET A 255 3.80 -9.42 -4.80
C MET A 255 3.75 -7.88 -4.66
N TYR A 256 2.74 -7.32 -4.02
CA TYR A 256 2.54 -5.88 -3.84
C TYR A 256 3.22 -5.36 -2.56
N GLU A 257 3.96 -4.25 -2.64
CA GLU A 257 4.60 -3.58 -1.48
C GLU A 257 5.59 -4.40 -0.64
N ILE A 258 6.10 -5.52 -1.17
CA ILE A 258 7.13 -6.33 -0.53
C ILE A 258 8.53 -5.81 -0.85
N GLN A 259 9.42 -5.78 0.15
CA GLN A 259 10.79 -5.28 -0.02
C GLN A 259 11.81 -6.39 -0.25
N SER A 260 11.73 -7.48 0.49
CA SER A 260 12.68 -8.61 0.39
C SER A 260 11.97 -9.93 0.70
N ALA A 261 12.67 -11.05 0.58
CA ALA A 261 12.15 -12.34 1.04
C ALA A 261 11.88 -12.40 2.55
N ARG A 262 12.54 -11.54 3.35
CA ARG A 262 12.20 -11.29 4.75
C ARG A 262 11.28 -10.09 4.86
N TYR A 263 10.04 -10.34 5.25
CA TYR A 263 9.04 -9.32 5.53
C TYR A 263 8.99 -9.07 7.03
N ALA A 264 9.68 -8.02 7.47
CA ALA A 264 9.85 -7.70 8.87
C ALA A 264 8.61 -7.02 9.47
N GLY A 265 8.09 -7.61 10.55
CA GLY A 265 7.04 -7.04 11.38
C GLY A 265 7.43 -6.99 12.86
N PRO A 266 6.66 -6.27 13.69
CA PRO A 266 6.92 -6.13 15.13
C PRO A 266 6.76 -7.45 15.90
N ASP A 267 5.92 -8.37 15.40
CA ASP A 267 5.62 -9.63 16.08
C ASP A 267 6.43 -10.81 15.52
N VAL A 268 6.76 -10.77 14.22
CA VAL A 268 7.47 -11.83 13.50
C VAL A 268 8.12 -11.28 12.24
N THR A 269 9.25 -11.86 11.82
CA THR A 269 9.79 -11.69 10.47
C THR A 269 9.32 -12.85 9.60
N THR A 270 8.48 -12.57 8.61
CA THR A 270 7.87 -13.59 7.73
C THR A 270 8.80 -13.92 6.56
N ARG A 271 8.98 -15.21 6.24
CA ARG A 271 9.76 -15.68 5.09
C ARG A 271 8.87 -15.87 3.86
N LEU A 272 8.76 -14.85 3.03
CA LEU A 272 7.92 -14.85 1.83
C LEU A 272 8.35 -15.91 0.80
N ASP A 273 9.63 -16.27 0.78
CA ASP A 273 10.20 -17.31 -0.08
C ASP A 273 9.75 -18.73 0.29
N THR A 274 9.10 -18.92 1.43
CA THR A 274 8.57 -20.22 1.88
C THR A 274 7.10 -20.46 1.55
N ILE A 275 6.37 -19.40 1.18
CA ILE A 275 4.94 -19.44 0.87
C ILE A 275 4.64 -20.46 -0.23
N ARG A 276 3.58 -21.23 -0.06
CA ARG A 276 3.01 -22.08 -1.10
C ARG A 276 1.55 -21.75 -1.30
N LEU A 277 1.13 -21.74 -2.56
CA LEU A 277 -0.24 -21.50 -2.97
C LEU A 277 -0.81 -22.74 -3.65
N GLY A 278 -2.04 -23.11 -3.30
CA GLY A 278 -2.76 -24.23 -3.90
C GLY A 278 -4.23 -23.89 -4.14
N ALA A 279 -4.80 -24.38 -5.24
CA ALA A 279 -6.25 -24.27 -5.44
C ALA A 279 -6.98 -25.16 -4.42
N ASP A 280 -8.00 -24.60 -3.76
CA ASP A 280 -8.85 -25.29 -2.77
C ASP A 280 -10.34 -25.32 -3.20
N GLY A 281 -10.57 -25.23 -4.52
CA GLY A 281 -11.90 -25.17 -5.13
C GLY A 281 -12.19 -23.83 -5.83
N PRO A 282 -13.41 -23.64 -6.35
CA PRO A 282 -13.82 -22.38 -6.97
C PRO A 282 -13.74 -21.23 -5.97
N ASP A 283 -13.12 -20.11 -6.35
CA ASP A 283 -12.91 -18.95 -5.49
C ASP A 283 -12.22 -19.25 -4.15
N ARG A 284 -11.36 -20.27 -4.11
CA ARG A 284 -10.66 -20.69 -2.89
C ARG A 284 -9.21 -21.03 -3.16
N VAL A 285 -8.31 -20.41 -2.41
CA VAL A 285 -6.86 -20.63 -2.50
C VAL A 285 -6.31 -20.91 -1.11
N LEU A 286 -5.69 -22.07 -0.94
CA LEU A 286 -4.92 -22.44 0.24
C LEU A 286 -3.56 -21.74 0.20
N ILE A 287 -3.18 -21.18 1.34
CA ILE A 287 -1.85 -20.68 1.67
C ILE A 287 -1.30 -21.54 2.80
N ASP A 288 -0.13 -22.17 2.58
CA ASP A 288 0.55 -22.99 3.58
C ASP A 288 2.08 -22.88 3.52
N GLY A 289 2.75 -23.56 4.46
CA GLY A 289 4.20 -23.73 4.46
C GLY A 289 5.00 -22.48 4.83
N VAL A 290 4.33 -21.43 5.32
CA VAL A 290 4.95 -20.15 5.71
C VAL A 290 5.76 -20.33 6.99
N THR A 291 7.04 -19.94 6.97
CA THR A 291 7.88 -19.93 8.17
C THR A 291 8.12 -18.53 8.71
N GLY A 292 8.26 -18.43 10.02
CA GLY A 292 8.56 -17.20 10.74
C GLY A 292 9.92 -17.23 11.45
N GLU A 293 10.52 -16.06 11.56
CA GLU A 293 11.72 -15.81 12.36
C GLU A 293 11.39 -14.76 13.45
N ALA A 294 12.20 -14.70 14.50
CA ALA A 294 12.03 -13.66 15.52
C ALA A 294 12.02 -12.25 14.90
N PRO A 295 11.22 -11.31 15.45
CA PRO A 295 11.12 -9.96 14.92
C PRO A 295 12.44 -9.18 15.07
N PRO A 296 12.66 -8.11 14.29
CA PRO A 296 13.80 -7.23 14.48
C PRO A 296 13.71 -6.49 15.82
N PRO A 297 14.86 -6.08 16.41
CA PRO A 297 14.87 -5.34 17.67
C PRO A 297 14.33 -3.91 17.56
N ARG A 298 14.16 -3.40 16.33
CA ARG A 298 13.73 -2.02 16.06
C ARG A 298 12.40 -2.00 15.33
N LEU A 299 11.52 -1.09 15.74
CA LEU A 299 10.25 -0.80 15.09
C LEU A 299 10.44 0.27 14.01
N LYS A 300 9.79 0.08 12.85
CA LYS A 300 9.63 1.14 11.85
C LYS A 300 8.82 2.28 12.46
N VAL A 301 9.18 3.52 12.14
CA VAL A 301 8.45 4.73 12.51
C VAL A 301 8.08 5.50 11.25
N SER A 302 6.80 5.81 11.10
CA SER A 302 6.27 6.70 10.06
C SER A 302 6.52 8.15 10.44
N LEU A 303 7.46 8.81 9.77
CA LEU A 303 7.73 10.24 9.96
C LEU A 303 7.11 11.03 8.81
N ASN A 304 6.22 11.98 9.13
CA ASN A 304 5.68 12.89 8.13
C ASN A 304 6.10 14.31 8.43
N THR A 305 6.59 15.03 7.43
CA THR A 305 6.94 16.46 7.52
C THR A 305 6.24 17.24 6.41
N ILE A 306 6.13 18.55 6.59
CA ILE A 306 5.76 19.46 5.50
C ILE A 306 7.06 19.85 4.79
N GLY A 307 7.21 19.48 3.53
CA GLY A 307 8.44 19.73 2.76
C GLY A 307 8.57 21.16 2.21
N GLY A 308 7.49 21.93 2.23
CA GLY A 308 7.40 23.28 1.68
C GLY A 308 6.13 23.44 0.86
N PHE A 309 6.18 24.27 -0.17
CA PHE A 309 5.06 24.54 -1.06
C PHE A 309 5.40 24.15 -2.49
N ARG A 310 4.39 23.66 -3.21
CA ARG A 310 4.47 23.21 -4.60
C ARG A 310 3.42 23.91 -5.44
N ASN A 311 3.76 24.22 -6.69
CA ASN A 311 2.79 24.60 -7.72
C ASN A 311 3.15 23.94 -9.06
N GLU A 312 2.17 23.84 -9.96
CA GLU A 312 2.33 23.20 -11.25
C GLU A 312 1.57 23.99 -12.33
N MET A 313 2.18 24.11 -13.51
CA MET A 313 1.51 24.57 -14.72
C MET A 313 1.79 23.60 -15.87
N THR A 314 0.74 23.17 -16.58
CA THR A 314 0.87 22.29 -17.74
C THR A 314 0.46 23.05 -19.01
N PHE A 315 1.41 23.18 -19.92
CA PHE A 315 1.32 23.81 -21.23
C PHE A 315 1.01 22.75 -22.28
N VAL A 316 -0.04 22.98 -23.07
CA VAL A 316 -0.42 22.08 -24.16
C VAL A 316 0.26 22.56 -25.45
N LEU A 317 1.08 21.71 -26.04
CA LEU A 317 1.82 22.00 -27.26
C LEU A 317 1.18 21.21 -28.41
N THR A 318 0.44 21.87 -29.29
CA THR A 318 -0.31 21.19 -30.37
C THR A 318 0.37 21.30 -31.72
N GLY A 319 0.42 20.21 -32.48
CA GLY A 319 0.86 20.18 -33.89
C GLY A 319 2.37 20.10 -34.08
N LEU A 320 2.91 20.90 -34.99
CA LEU A 320 4.32 20.85 -35.38
C LEU A 320 5.26 21.50 -34.35
N ASP A 321 6.56 21.22 -34.48
CA ASP A 321 7.64 21.92 -33.77
C ASP A 321 7.57 21.82 -32.23
N ILE A 322 7.06 20.73 -31.70
CA ILE A 322 6.79 20.58 -30.26
C ILE A 322 8.03 20.84 -29.41
N GLU A 323 9.18 20.28 -29.78
CA GLU A 323 10.43 20.49 -29.06
C GLU A 323 10.85 21.97 -29.06
N ALA A 324 10.67 22.67 -30.19
CA ALA A 324 10.98 24.09 -30.28
C ALA A 324 10.01 24.95 -29.47
N LYS A 325 8.71 24.62 -29.50
CA LYS A 325 7.68 25.26 -28.66
C LYS A 325 7.98 25.05 -27.18
N ALA A 326 8.37 23.84 -26.79
CA ALA A 326 8.73 23.52 -25.42
C ALA A 326 9.93 24.35 -24.94
N GLN A 327 11.00 24.36 -25.72
CA GLN A 327 12.18 25.16 -25.41
C GLN A 327 11.88 26.67 -25.35
N LEU A 328 10.99 27.17 -26.22
CA LEU A 328 10.55 28.56 -26.18
C LEU A 328 9.80 28.88 -24.89
N ALA A 329 8.80 28.07 -24.52
CA ALA A 329 8.02 28.25 -23.30
C ALA A 329 8.90 28.18 -22.05
N GLN A 330 9.83 27.22 -21.99
CA GLN A 330 10.80 27.08 -20.90
C GLN A 330 11.64 28.35 -20.73
N ARG A 331 12.29 28.80 -21.81
CA ARG A 331 13.13 30.00 -21.78
C ARG A 331 12.34 31.23 -21.37
N GLN A 332 11.15 31.43 -21.95
CA GLN A 332 10.33 32.61 -21.65
C GLN A 332 9.87 32.60 -20.19
N LEU A 333 9.30 31.49 -19.71
CA LEU A 333 8.87 31.37 -18.32
C LEU A 333 10.03 31.67 -17.36
N GLU A 334 11.17 31.00 -17.51
CA GLU A 334 12.32 31.20 -16.62
C GLU A 334 12.88 32.62 -16.67
N SER A 335 12.82 33.28 -17.83
CA SER A 335 13.28 34.67 -17.99
C SER A 335 12.34 35.72 -17.39
N TRP A 336 11.06 35.42 -17.28
CA TRP A 336 10.02 36.35 -16.80
C TRP A 336 9.72 36.18 -15.32
N LEU A 337 10.17 35.07 -14.70
CA LEU A 337 10.11 34.89 -13.26
C LEU A 337 10.94 35.97 -12.56
N SER A 338 10.28 36.75 -11.71
CA SER A 338 10.94 37.77 -10.88
C SER A 338 11.80 37.15 -9.77
N VAL A 339 11.43 35.95 -9.32
CA VAL A 339 12.18 35.14 -8.35
C VAL A 339 12.16 33.70 -8.83
N ARG A 340 13.34 33.07 -8.92
CA ARG A 340 13.45 31.65 -9.23
C ARG A 340 13.14 30.82 -7.97
N PRO A 341 12.18 29.88 -8.03
CA PRO A 341 11.95 28.91 -6.95
C PRO A 341 13.19 28.03 -6.71
N ALA A 342 13.28 27.42 -5.53
CA ALA A 342 14.36 26.50 -5.17
C ALA A 342 14.47 25.30 -6.15
N GLU A 343 13.33 24.74 -6.55
CA GLU A 343 13.23 23.68 -7.56
C GLU A 343 12.31 24.11 -8.70
N LEU A 344 12.70 23.77 -9.92
CA LEU A 344 11.95 24.02 -11.15
C LEU A 344 12.23 22.87 -12.12
N ASP A 345 11.27 21.98 -12.24
CA ASP A 345 11.36 20.74 -13.01
C ASP A 345 10.44 20.79 -14.23
N TRP A 346 10.98 20.43 -15.39
CA TRP A 346 10.22 20.30 -16.62
C TRP A 346 10.10 18.85 -17.05
N SER A 347 8.91 18.47 -17.50
CA SER A 347 8.66 17.17 -18.14
C SER A 347 7.82 17.35 -19.40
N LEU A 348 8.22 16.70 -20.49
CA LEU A 348 7.50 16.71 -21.76
C LEU A 348 6.94 15.32 -22.04
N SER A 349 5.62 15.21 -22.06
CA SER A 349 4.90 13.97 -22.39
C SER A 349 4.34 14.06 -23.80
N ARG A 350 4.78 13.16 -24.69
CA ARG A 350 4.39 13.15 -26.11
C ARG A 350 3.16 12.26 -26.27
N LEU A 351 2.01 12.87 -26.58
CA LEU A 351 0.81 12.15 -27.04
C LEU A 351 0.63 12.32 -28.55
N ASP A 352 1.35 13.27 -29.14
CA ASP A 352 1.23 13.70 -30.51
C ASP A 352 1.69 12.63 -31.49
N ARG A 353 0.90 12.47 -32.54
CA ARG A 353 1.17 11.57 -33.65
C ARG A 353 0.78 12.19 -34.99
N PRO A 354 1.42 11.78 -36.10
CA PRO A 354 1.01 12.22 -37.44
C PRO A 354 -0.47 11.93 -37.71
N ASP A 355 -1.16 12.88 -38.36
CA ASP A 355 -2.56 12.78 -38.79
C ASP A 355 -3.52 12.30 -37.68
N ALA A 356 -3.35 12.83 -36.48
CA ALA A 356 -4.16 12.50 -35.32
C ALA A 356 -5.65 12.79 -35.52
N GLU A 357 -6.52 11.91 -34.99
CA GLU A 357 -7.98 12.03 -35.10
C GLU A 357 -8.55 13.15 -34.22
N THR A 358 -7.86 13.48 -33.13
CA THR A 358 -8.26 14.52 -32.17
C THR A 358 -7.12 15.48 -31.90
N GLU A 359 -7.46 16.69 -31.47
CA GLU A 359 -6.46 17.69 -31.08
C GLU A 359 -5.56 17.19 -29.95
N GLU A 360 -6.12 16.51 -28.94
CA GLU A 360 -5.35 15.95 -27.82
C GLU A 360 -4.29 14.94 -28.28
N GLN A 361 -4.60 14.12 -29.29
CA GLN A 361 -3.66 13.19 -29.91
C GLN A 361 -2.71 13.86 -30.91
N ALA A 362 -2.90 15.15 -31.20
CA ALA A 362 -1.96 16.00 -31.93
C ALA A 362 -1.12 16.86 -30.96
N SER A 363 -1.29 16.69 -29.64
CA SER A 363 -0.65 17.54 -28.63
C SER A 363 0.37 16.79 -27.78
N ALA A 364 1.30 17.54 -27.20
CA ALA A 364 2.15 17.12 -26.10
C ALA A 364 1.86 17.96 -24.86
N LEU A 365 2.12 17.40 -23.69
CA LEU A 365 1.97 18.07 -22.41
C LEU A 365 3.35 18.43 -21.86
N LEU A 366 3.66 19.72 -21.84
CA LEU A 366 4.83 20.25 -21.16
C LEU A 366 4.42 20.71 -19.77
N ARG A 367 4.85 19.99 -18.75
CA ARG A 367 4.55 20.28 -17.35
C ARG A 367 5.75 20.93 -16.67
N CYS A 368 5.51 22.03 -15.97
CA CYS A 368 6.45 22.70 -15.07
C CYS A 368 5.99 22.54 -13.62
N VAL A 369 6.80 21.88 -12.80
CA VAL A 369 6.56 21.77 -11.36
C VAL A 369 7.60 22.62 -10.64
N VAL A 370 7.14 23.46 -9.71
CA VAL A 370 8.02 24.30 -8.89
C VAL A 370 7.82 23.98 -7.42
N ARG A 371 8.92 24.03 -6.64
CA ARG A 371 8.88 23.88 -5.18
C ARG A 371 9.77 24.89 -4.50
N ASP A 372 9.31 25.38 -3.35
CA ASP A 372 10.07 26.27 -2.47
C ASP A 372 9.54 26.20 -1.03
N PRO A 373 10.40 26.34 -0.01
CA PRO A 373 9.94 26.55 1.37
C PRO A 373 9.09 27.81 1.54
N ASP A 374 9.28 28.84 0.71
CA ASP A 374 8.49 30.08 0.72
C ASP A 374 7.28 29.98 -0.22
N PRO A 375 6.04 30.02 0.30
CA PRO A 375 4.82 29.92 -0.51
C PRO A 375 4.68 31.05 -1.54
N ASN A 376 5.32 32.20 -1.32
CA ASN A 376 5.22 33.35 -2.21
C ASN A 376 5.98 33.15 -3.53
N LYS A 377 7.04 32.33 -3.52
CA LYS A 377 7.87 32.07 -4.71
C LYS A 377 7.24 31.08 -5.68
N VAL A 378 6.41 30.18 -5.16
CA VAL A 378 5.65 29.20 -5.96
C VAL A 378 4.17 29.56 -6.09
N GLY A 379 3.72 30.65 -5.47
CA GLY A 379 2.33 31.07 -5.47
C GLY A 379 1.88 31.71 -6.80
N ARG A 380 0.94 32.67 -6.69
CA ARG A 380 0.43 33.40 -7.86
C ARG A 380 1.51 34.04 -8.71
N ALA A 381 2.64 34.47 -8.13
CA ALA A 381 3.74 35.06 -8.87
C ALA A 381 4.24 34.11 -9.99
N PHE A 382 4.41 32.82 -9.70
CA PHE A 382 4.79 31.82 -10.69
C PHE A 382 3.67 31.56 -11.71
N SER A 383 2.45 31.29 -11.25
CA SER A 383 1.36 30.92 -12.15
C SER A 383 0.91 32.06 -13.06
N SER A 384 1.03 33.31 -12.60
CA SER A 384 0.71 34.50 -13.41
C SER A 384 1.67 34.66 -14.58
N VAL A 385 2.98 34.41 -14.38
CA VAL A 385 3.94 34.44 -15.50
C VAL A 385 3.56 33.40 -16.56
N ALA A 386 3.17 32.19 -16.14
CA ALA A 386 2.70 31.16 -17.08
C ALA A 386 1.48 31.61 -17.89
N VAL A 387 0.56 32.38 -17.29
CA VAL A 387 -0.60 32.97 -17.99
C VAL A 387 -0.21 34.12 -18.91
N GLU A 388 0.76 34.96 -18.54
CA GLU A 388 1.25 36.06 -19.38
C GLU A 388 1.85 35.57 -20.71
N LEU A 389 2.34 34.32 -20.75
CA LEU A 389 2.81 33.68 -21.98
C LEU A 389 1.69 33.42 -23.01
N ALA A 390 0.41 33.43 -22.60
CA ALA A 390 -0.68 32.93 -23.41
C ALA A 390 -0.83 33.60 -24.78
N LEU A 391 -0.54 34.90 -24.88
CA LEU A 391 -0.61 35.67 -26.12
C LEU A 391 0.78 36.07 -26.66
N ALA A 392 1.85 35.64 -26.00
CA ALA A 392 3.22 36.12 -26.26
C ALA A 392 4.24 34.99 -26.55
N SER A 393 3.79 33.74 -26.55
CA SER A 393 4.64 32.56 -26.68
C SER A 393 4.42 31.83 -28.02
N TYR A 394 4.22 30.52 -27.98
CA TYR A 394 4.07 29.67 -29.14
C TYR A 394 2.63 29.70 -29.73
N PRO A 395 2.47 29.40 -31.03
CA PRO A 395 1.15 29.31 -31.65
C PRO A 395 0.35 28.12 -31.10
N GLY A 396 -0.93 28.34 -30.82
CA GLY A 396 -1.83 27.31 -30.27
C GLY A 396 -1.71 27.15 -28.74
N PHE A 397 -1.21 28.16 -28.03
CA PHE A 397 -1.09 28.13 -26.57
C PHE A 397 -2.42 27.83 -25.88
N THR A 398 -2.40 26.82 -25.00
CA THR A 398 -3.45 26.60 -23.99
C THR A 398 -2.88 25.91 -22.76
N LEU A 399 -3.59 26.03 -21.64
CA LEU A 399 -3.24 25.45 -20.33
C LEU A 399 -4.34 24.49 -19.90
N THR A 400 -3.98 23.46 -19.14
CA THR A 400 -4.96 22.48 -18.62
C THR A 400 -5.68 22.95 -17.36
N SER A 401 -5.21 24.03 -16.71
CA SER A 401 -5.77 24.55 -15.47
C SER A 401 -5.60 26.07 -15.35
N PRO A 402 -6.52 26.75 -14.64
CA PRO A 402 -6.34 28.16 -14.28
C PRO A 402 -5.16 28.35 -13.32
N PRO A 403 -4.60 29.57 -13.20
CA PRO A 403 -3.54 29.85 -12.23
C PRO A 403 -4.02 29.62 -10.79
N ALA A 404 -3.20 28.92 -10.00
CA ALA A 404 -3.49 28.59 -8.61
C ALA A 404 -2.35 29.05 -7.67
N ASN A 405 -2.64 29.15 -6.37
CA ASN A 405 -1.60 29.30 -5.37
C ASN A 405 -0.83 27.99 -5.18
N GLY A 406 0.39 28.09 -4.65
CA GLY A 406 1.13 26.91 -4.19
C GLY A 406 0.40 26.25 -3.02
N SER A 407 0.51 24.93 -2.94
CA SER A 407 -0.06 24.10 -1.88
C SER A 407 1.05 23.41 -1.09
N PRO A 408 0.89 23.20 0.22
CA PRO A 408 1.88 22.47 0.99
C PRO A 408 1.94 21.01 0.51
N TYR A 409 3.14 20.49 0.33
CA TYR A 409 3.35 19.07 0.05
C TYR A 409 3.97 18.38 1.27
N GLY A 410 3.66 17.10 1.45
CA GLY A 410 4.23 16.29 2.51
C GLY A 410 5.46 15.54 2.04
N VAL A 411 6.26 15.13 3.01
CA VAL A 411 7.37 14.19 2.84
C VAL A 411 7.18 13.08 3.86
N PHE A 412 7.31 11.84 3.39
CA PHE A 412 7.36 10.67 4.24
C PHE A 412 8.80 10.18 4.32
N THR A 413 9.26 9.88 5.53
CA THR A 413 10.50 9.13 5.75
C THR A 413 10.28 8.02 6.77
N ALA A 414 11.04 6.93 6.63
CA ALA A 414 11.07 5.86 7.61
C ALA A 414 12.14 6.15 8.66
N GLY A 415 11.75 6.18 9.93
CA GLY A 415 12.66 6.11 11.08
C GLY A 415 12.67 4.70 11.68
N TYR A 416 13.60 4.43 12.59
CA TYR A 416 13.67 3.17 13.33
C TYR A 416 14.07 3.44 14.78
N VAL A 417 13.32 2.87 15.72
CA VAL A 417 13.53 3.02 17.17
C VAL A 417 13.56 1.64 17.82
N ASP A 418 14.40 1.47 18.85
CA ASP A 418 14.41 0.24 19.65
C ASP A 418 13.01 -0.07 20.19
N ALA A 419 12.55 -1.32 20.07
CA ALA A 419 11.22 -1.71 20.50
C ALA A 419 10.99 -1.47 22.01
N ASN A 420 12.03 -1.47 22.83
CA ASN A 420 11.95 -1.19 24.27
C ASN A 420 11.71 0.29 24.59
N GLU A 421 11.97 1.19 23.64
CA GLU A 421 11.75 2.63 23.78
C GLU A 421 10.34 3.07 23.37
N VAL A 422 9.54 2.14 22.83
CA VAL A 422 8.18 2.41 22.33
C VAL A 422 7.15 1.79 23.27
N ALA A 423 6.27 2.63 23.80
CA ALA A 423 5.15 2.14 24.60
C ALA A 423 4.14 1.41 23.70
N HIS A 424 3.56 0.34 24.21
CA HIS A 424 2.44 -0.36 23.58
C HIS A 424 1.42 -0.65 24.68
N THR A 425 0.27 0.01 24.62
CA THR A 425 -0.76 -0.06 25.66
C THR A 425 -2.11 -0.37 25.04
N ALA A 426 -2.82 -1.34 25.60
CA ALA A 426 -4.22 -1.60 25.31
C ALA A 426 -5.08 -1.06 26.45
N VAL A 427 -6.03 -0.18 26.14
CA VAL A 427 -7.09 0.25 27.05
C VAL A 427 -8.28 -0.67 26.84
N LEU A 428 -8.59 -1.47 27.86
CA LEU A 428 -9.59 -2.52 27.83
C LEU A 428 -11.02 -1.96 27.94
N PRO A 429 -12.06 -2.75 27.66
CA PRO A 429 -13.45 -2.27 27.72
C PRO A 429 -13.92 -1.73 29.07
N ASP A 430 -13.27 -2.12 30.16
CA ASP A 430 -13.55 -1.63 31.51
C ASP A 430 -12.75 -0.35 31.87
N GLY A 431 -11.92 0.15 30.95
CA GLY A 431 -11.04 1.31 31.13
C GLY A 431 -9.68 1.00 31.73
N THR A 432 -9.39 -0.27 32.07
CA THR A 432 -8.07 -0.66 32.57
C THR A 432 -7.03 -0.58 31.46
N GLU A 433 -5.82 -0.12 31.79
CA GLU A 433 -4.68 -0.12 30.87
C GLU A 433 -3.83 -1.38 31.07
N ALA A 434 -3.57 -2.10 29.98
CA ALA A 434 -2.66 -3.23 29.92
C ALA A 434 -1.43 -2.86 29.09
N ALA A 435 -0.26 -2.86 29.73
CA ALA A 435 1.01 -2.66 29.05
C ALA A 435 1.45 -3.95 28.32
N ILE A 436 1.80 -3.80 27.06
CA ILE A 436 2.21 -4.89 26.18
C ILE A 436 3.74 -4.88 26.09
N ALA A 437 4.38 -5.92 26.62
CA ALA A 437 5.83 -6.05 26.55
C ALA A 437 6.31 -6.18 25.09
N PRO A 438 7.51 -5.66 24.75
CA PRO A 438 8.16 -5.95 23.47
C PRO A 438 8.58 -7.42 23.37
N ALA A 439 8.95 -7.87 22.18
CA ALA A 439 9.46 -9.23 21.97
C ALA A 439 10.78 -9.44 22.76
N THR A 440 10.88 -10.57 23.47
CA THR A 440 12.08 -10.90 24.27
C THR A 440 13.20 -11.50 23.43
N ALA A 441 12.84 -12.21 22.36
CA ALA A 441 13.78 -12.73 21.38
C ALA A 441 13.65 -11.89 20.10
N THR A 442 14.78 -11.39 19.63
CA THR A 442 14.88 -10.57 18.43
C THR A 442 16.08 -10.97 17.60
N VAL A 443 16.00 -10.78 16.29
CA VAL A 443 17.08 -11.07 15.34
C VAL A 443 17.26 -9.86 14.43
N GLU A 444 18.50 -9.37 14.32
CA GLU A 444 18.81 -8.28 13.39
C GLU A 444 18.51 -8.70 11.94
N LEU A 445 17.86 -7.79 11.21
CA LEU A 445 17.49 -8.04 9.84
C LEU A 445 18.76 -8.10 8.98
N THR A 446 18.93 -9.22 8.27
CA THR A 446 20.03 -9.45 7.35
C THR A 446 19.49 -9.88 5.99
N ASP A 447 20.29 -9.72 4.95
CA ASP A 447 19.91 -10.17 3.61
C ASP A 447 19.70 -11.68 3.58
N VAL A 448 18.72 -12.11 2.78
CA VAL A 448 18.45 -13.53 2.54
C VAL A 448 19.43 -14.03 1.48
N PRO A 449 20.10 -15.17 1.69
CA PRO A 449 20.93 -15.78 0.66
C PRO A 449 20.13 -16.01 -0.63
N GLU A 450 20.74 -15.76 -1.79
CA GLU A 450 20.08 -16.04 -3.06
C GLU A 450 19.82 -17.54 -3.18
N PRO A 451 18.58 -17.97 -3.49
CA PRO A 451 18.26 -19.38 -3.63
C PRO A 451 18.95 -19.97 -4.87
N GLU A 452 19.12 -21.30 -4.87
CA GLU A 452 19.62 -22.01 -6.05
C GLU A 452 18.60 -21.87 -7.19
N LEU A 453 19.08 -21.42 -8.35
CA LEU A 453 18.24 -21.25 -9.53
C LEU A 453 18.04 -22.58 -10.26
N PRO A 454 16.88 -22.82 -10.87
CA PRO A 454 16.67 -24.01 -11.70
C PRO A 454 17.57 -23.95 -12.94
N GLU A 455 17.82 -25.11 -13.58
CA GLU A 455 18.59 -25.15 -14.82
C GLU A 455 17.96 -24.25 -15.89
N PRO A 456 18.75 -23.42 -16.62
CA PRO A 456 18.23 -22.58 -17.69
C PRO A 456 17.48 -23.41 -18.75
N LEU A 457 16.49 -22.78 -19.40
CA LEU A 457 15.84 -23.39 -20.55
C LEU A 457 16.84 -23.49 -21.74
N PRO A 458 16.90 -24.62 -22.47
CA PRO A 458 17.75 -24.72 -23.65
C PRO A 458 17.42 -23.66 -24.70
N HIS A 459 18.41 -23.24 -25.48
CA HIS A 459 18.17 -22.31 -26.59
C HIS A 459 17.24 -22.91 -27.64
N SER A 460 16.24 -22.13 -28.03
CA SER A 460 15.22 -22.48 -29.01
C SER A 460 14.86 -21.27 -29.88
N GLU A 461 13.93 -21.45 -30.81
CA GLU A 461 13.40 -20.36 -31.62
C GLU A 461 12.63 -19.36 -30.74
N THR A 462 12.92 -18.07 -30.89
CA THR A 462 12.28 -17.00 -30.11
C THR A 462 11.42 -16.10 -30.99
N ARG A 463 10.37 -15.54 -30.40
CA ARG A 463 9.53 -14.51 -31.01
C ARG A 463 9.54 -13.24 -30.16
N ARG A 464 9.73 -12.08 -30.79
CA ARG A 464 9.68 -10.78 -30.11
C ARG A 464 8.24 -10.37 -29.83
N VAL A 465 7.81 -10.48 -28.58
CA VAL A 465 6.44 -10.17 -28.12
C VAL A 465 6.49 -9.44 -26.77
N PRO A 466 5.39 -8.82 -26.30
CA PRO A 466 5.33 -8.26 -24.95
C PRO A 466 5.65 -9.32 -23.88
N LEU A 467 6.44 -8.95 -22.86
CA LEU A 467 6.69 -9.81 -21.69
C LEU A 467 5.38 -10.28 -21.03
N GLY A 468 4.39 -9.40 -21.01
CA GLY A 468 3.04 -9.64 -20.50
C GLY A 468 2.25 -10.72 -21.24
N SER A 469 2.76 -11.27 -22.35
CA SER A 469 2.17 -12.44 -23.02
C SER A 469 2.26 -13.72 -22.19
N ILE A 470 3.20 -13.80 -21.25
CA ILE A 470 3.35 -14.94 -20.34
C ILE A 470 3.52 -14.56 -18.86
N ALA A 471 4.04 -13.35 -18.59
CA ALA A 471 4.33 -12.91 -17.24
C ALA A 471 3.24 -11.98 -16.68
N LEU A 472 2.87 -12.22 -15.43
CA LEU A 472 2.04 -11.34 -14.60
C LEU A 472 2.95 -10.36 -13.85
N ALA A 473 2.39 -9.22 -13.42
CA ALA A 473 3.15 -8.26 -12.62
C ALA A 473 2.24 -7.41 -11.72
N ARG A 474 2.80 -6.99 -10.59
CA ARG A 474 2.22 -5.98 -9.69
C ARG A 474 3.32 -5.07 -9.18
N SER A 475 2.96 -3.83 -8.89
CA SER A 475 3.90 -2.81 -8.43
C SER A 475 3.22 -1.81 -7.53
N GLY A 476 4.01 -1.15 -6.68
CA GLY A 476 3.53 -0.19 -5.70
C GLY A 476 4.67 0.58 -5.04
N ASP A 477 4.32 1.62 -4.31
CA ASP A 477 5.27 2.47 -3.59
C ASP A 477 5.65 1.89 -2.22
N LYS A 478 6.87 2.19 -1.78
CA LYS A 478 7.26 2.02 -0.38
C LYS A 478 8.12 3.20 0.05
N GLY A 479 7.49 4.25 0.56
CA GLY A 479 8.13 5.55 0.73
C GLY A 479 8.62 6.11 -0.61
N GLY A 480 9.92 6.39 -0.71
CA GLY A 480 10.56 6.87 -1.95
C GLY A 480 10.85 5.78 -2.99
N ASN A 481 10.74 4.50 -2.60
CA ASN A 481 11.10 3.35 -3.43
C ASN A 481 9.89 2.80 -4.18
N ALA A 482 10.14 2.00 -5.22
CA ALA A 482 9.11 1.24 -5.91
C ALA A 482 9.42 -0.26 -5.89
N ASN A 483 8.39 -1.07 -5.67
CA ASN A 483 8.40 -2.52 -5.81
C ASN A 483 7.85 -2.90 -7.20
N ILE A 484 8.44 -3.92 -7.84
CA ILE A 484 7.92 -4.56 -9.06
C ILE A 484 8.06 -6.08 -8.91
N GLY A 485 6.95 -6.75 -8.60
CA GLY A 485 6.86 -8.21 -8.61
C GLY A 485 6.44 -8.74 -9.98
N VAL A 486 7.10 -9.79 -10.46
CA VAL A 486 6.84 -10.45 -11.75
C VAL A 486 6.84 -11.97 -11.57
N TRP A 487 5.81 -12.66 -12.05
CA TRP A 487 5.66 -14.11 -11.89
C TRP A 487 5.04 -14.77 -13.12
N VAL A 488 5.13 -16.10 -13.17
CA VAL A 488 4.70 -16.96 -14.29
C VAL A 488 4.05 -18.25 -13.79
N ARG A 489 3.23 -18.88 -14.64
CA ARG A 489 2.34 -19.98 -14.22
C ARG A 489 2.98 -21.37 -14.27
N THR A 490 4.05 -21.56 -15.04
CA THR A 490 4.65 -22.87 -15.30
C THR A 490 6.13 -22.92 -14.93
N ASP A 491 6.64 -24.12 -14.63
CA ASP A 491 8.06 -24.32 -14.31
C ASP A 491 8.97 -24.02 -15.51
N GLU A 492 8.50 -24.26 -16.74
CA GLU A 492 9.25 -23.95 -17.96
C GLU A 492 9.37 -22.44 -18.17
N GLN A 493 8.29 -21.69 -17.97
CA GLN A 493 8.33 -20.24 -17.96
C GLN A 493 9.21 -19.71 -16.83
N TRP A 494 9.19 -20.33 -15.65
CA TRP A 494 10.03 -19.95 -14.52
C TRP A 494 11.52 -20.10 -14.83
N ARG A 495 11.91 -21.24 -15.40
CA ARG A 495 13.28 -21.53 -15.88
C ARG A 495 13.77 -20.53 -16.92
N TRP A 496 12.87 -19.87 -17.65
CA TRP A 496 13.24 -18.79 -18.56
C TRP A 496 13.28 -17.45 -17.84
N LEU A 497 12.19 -17.06 -17.16
CA LEU A 497 12.01 -15.75 -16.54
C LEU A 497 13.14 -15.40 -15.57
N VAL A 498 13.51 -16.32 -14.68
CA VAL A 498 14.49 -16.05 -13.62
C VAL A 498 15.89 -15.78 -14.15
N HIS A 499 16.23 -16.36 -15.30
CA HIS A 499 17.51 -16.17 -15.99
C HIS A 499 17.49 -14.98 -16.95
N THR A 500 16.35 -14.69 -17.57
CA THR A 500 16.20 -13.60 -18.53
C THR A 500 15.99 -12.25 -17.85
N LEU A 501 15.08 -12.15 -16.88
CA LEU A 501 14.74 -10.90 -16.22
C LEU A 501 15.74 -10.61 -15.09
N THR A 502 16.92 -10.14 -15.50
CA THR A 502 17.98 -9.67 -14.60
C THR A 502 17.79 -8.19 -14.24
N VAL A 503 18.61 -7.68 -13.31
CA VAL A 503 18.64 -6.24 -13.01
C VAL A 503 19.00 -5.41 -14.24
N ASP A 504 19.96 -5.87 -15.04
CA ASP A 504 20.39 -5.17 -16.26
C ASP A 504 19.28 -5.18 -17.32
N GLU A 505 18.59 -6.31 -17.47
CA GLU A 505 17.45 -6.42 -18.39
C GLU A 505 16.30 -5.51 -17.94
N LEU A 506 15.96 -5.49 -16.64
CA LEU A 506 14.96 -4.56 -16.11
C LEU A 506 15.33 -3.10 -16.44
N LYS A 507 16.59 -2.72 -16.25
CA LYS A 507 17.09 -1.36 -16.56
C LYS A 507 17.02 -1.03 -18.05
N ALA A 508 17.25 -2.00 -18.92
CA ALA A 508 17.09 -1.83 -20.36
C ALA A 508 15.61 -1.67 -20.75
N LEU A 509 14.72 -2.46 -20.14
CA LEU A 509 13.28 -2.44 -20.39
C LEU A 509 12.60 -1.20 -19.78
N LEU A 510 13.09 -0.70 -18.65
CA LEU A 510 12.59 0.49 -17.93
C LEU A 510 13.70 1.54 -17.81
N PRO A 511 13.94 2.36 -18.86
CA PRO A 511 15.08 3.28 -18.89
C PRO A 511 15.14 4.30 -17.75
N GLU A 512 14.00 4.61 -17.12
CA GLU A 512 13.94 5.50 -15.95
C GLU A 512 14.66 4.93 -14.73
N THR A 513 14.88 3.62 -14.68
CA THR A 513 15.59 2.93 -13.60
C THR A 513 17.10 2.81 -13.85
N ALA A 514 17.59 3.18 -15.04
CA ALA A 514 18.96 2.90 -15.49
C ALA A 514 20.04 3.45 -14.55
N LYS A 515 19.80 4.62 -13.95
CA LYS A 515 20.74 5.31 -13.03
C LYS A 515 20.47 5.01 -11.55
N LEU A 516 19.44 4.25 -11.25
CA LEU A 516 19.01 3.98 -9.88
C LEU A 516 19.60 2.66 -9.38
N THR A 517 19.66 2.50 -8.06
CA THR A 517 19.94 1.21 -7.44
C THR A 517 18.71 0.32 -7.63
N VAL A 518 18.95 -0.91 -8.09
CA VAL A 518 17.91 -1.90 -8.28
C VAL A 518 18.37 -3.20 -7.64
N THR A 519 17.57 -3.70 -6.69
CA THR A 519 17.82 -4.96 -5.99
C THR A 519 16.81 -5.99 -6.45
N ARG A 520 17.26 -7.23 -6.72
CA ARG A 520 16.42 -8.35 -7.16
C ARG A 520 16.33 -9.40 -6.06
N HIS A 521 15.12 -9.83 -5.74
CA HIS A 521 14.84 -10.96 -4.85
C HIS A 521 14.12 -12.06 -5.61
N VAL A 522 14.53 -13.31 -5.42
CA VAL A 522 13.98 -14.48 -6.10
C VAL A 522 13.07 -15.21 -5.11
N LEU A 523 11.85 -15.57 -5.54
CA LEU A 523 10.84 -16.26 -4.74
C LEU A 523 10.43 -17.56 -5.46
N PRO A 524 11.21 -18.66 -5.31
CA PRO A 524 11.08 -19.85 -6.14
C PRO A 524 9.72 -20.56 -6.03
N ASN A 525 9.14 -20.63 -4.83
CA ASN A 525 7.85 -21.30 -4.61
C ASN A 525 6.68 -20.56 -5.25
N LEU A 526 6.86 -19.27 -5.55
CA LEU A 526 5.90 -18.44 -6.29
C LEU A 526 6.26 -18.32 -7.77
N ARG A 527 7.39 -18.88 -8.22
CA ARG A 527 7.92 -18.66 -9.59
C ARG A 527 8.04 -17.17 -9.93
N ALA A 528 8.45 -16.39 -8.94
CA ALA A 528 8.43 -14.94 -9.00
C ALA A 528 9.81 -14.33 -8.77
N VAL A 529 10.02 -13.14 -9.34
CA VAL A 529 11.10 -12.23 -9.02
C VAL A 529 10.51 -10.90 -8.57
N ASN A 530 11.09 -10.31 -7.54
CA ASN A 530 10.73 -9.00 -7.03
C ASN A 530 11.89 -8.03 -7.19
N PHE A 531 11.62 -6.84 -7.73
CA PHE A 531 12.60 -5.77 -7.88
C PHE A 531 12.26 -4.59 -6.98
N ILE A 532 13.26 -4.08 -6.26
CA ILE A 532 13.17 -2.82 -5.54
C ILE A 532 13.99 -1.79 -6.29
N VAL A 533 13.33 -0.73 -6.75
CA VAL A 533 13.95 0.42 -7.38
C VAL A 533 14.02 1.54 -6.35
N GLU A 534 15.23 1.85 -5.89
CA GLU A 534 15.45 2.87 -4.86
C GLU A 534 15.28 4.28 -5.44
N ASP A 535 14.69 5.17 -4.64
CA ASP A 535 14.51 6.61 -4.90
C ASP A 535 13.75 6.98 -6.19
N LEU A 536 13.09 6.02 -6.85
CA LEU A 536 12.34 6.30 -8.08
C LEU A 536 11.27 7.37 -7.87
N LEU A 537 10.65 7.43 -6.68
CA LEU A 537 9.57 8.36 -6.34
C LEU A 537 10.08 9.62 -5.63
N GLY A 538 11.40 9.78 -5.45
CA GLY A 538 12.00 10.87 -4.69
C GLY A 538 11.57 10.80 -3.21
N LEU A 539 10.92 11.85 -2.72
CA LEU A 539 10.49 11.96 -1.32
C LEU A 539 9.11 11.33 -1.02
N GLY A 540 8.69 10.38 -1.87
CA GLY A 540 7.46 9.59 -1.74
C GLY A 540 6.20 10.22 -2.33
N VAL A 541 5.04 9.56 -2.15
CA VAL A 541 3.77 9.89 -2.83
C VAL A 541 3.38 11.36 -2.70
N ALA A 542 3.54 11.94 -1.51
CA ALA A 542 3.13 13.32 -1.24
C ALA A 542 4.00 14.37 -1.97
N TYR A 543 5.23 14.01 -2.38
CA TYR A 543 6.13 14.87 -3.17
C TYR A 543 5.58 15.12 -4.59
N GLN A 544 4.86 14.14 -5.15
CA GLN A 544 4.31 14.11 -6.53
C GLN A 544 5.25 14.69 -7.59
N ALA A 545 6.47 14.17 -7.70
CA ALA A 545 7.38 14.55 -8.79
C ALA A 545 7.15 13.78 -10.10
N ARG A 546 6.50 12.60 -10.01
CA ARG A 546 6.25 11.73 -11.15
C ARG A 546 4.78 11.75 -11.57
N PHE A 547 4.53 11.40 -12.83
CA PHE A 547 3.18 11.20 -13.37
C PHE A 547 2.42 10.09 -12.62
N ASP A 548 3.11 8.99 -12.30
CA ASP A 548 2.61 7.92 -11.43
C ASP A 548 3.35 8.02 -10.08
N PRO A 549 2.79 8.74 -9.09
CA PRO A 549 3.44 8.97 -7.80
C PRO A 549 3.40 7.75 -6.87
N GLN A 550 2.68 6.68 -7.25
CA GLN A 550 2.55 5.45 -6.45
C GLN A 550 3.19 4.23 -7.13
N ALA A 551 3.86 4.42 -8.28
CA ALA A 551 4.46 3.34 -9.06
C ALA A 551 3.50 2.19 -9.46
N LYS A 552 2.17 2.42 -9.44
CA LYS A 552 1.16 1.38 -9.69
C LYS A 552 1.13 0.90 -11.14
N GLY A 553 1.59 1.73 -12.07
CA GLY A 553 1.66 1.41 -13.50
C GLY A 553 2.98 0.77 -13.94
N LEU A 554 3.99 0.67 -13.08
CA LEU A 554 5.32 0.16 -13.47
C LEU A 554 5.29 -1.30 -13.93
N GLY A 555 4.54 -2.17 -13.23
CA GLY A 555 4.40 -3.58 -13.62
C GLY A 555 3.77 -3.72 -15.00
N GLU A 556 2.71 -2.97 -15.30
CA GLU A 556 2.08 -2.98 -16.62
C GLU A 556 2.98 -2.37 -17.71
N TRP A 557 3.74 -1.32 -17.37
CA TRP A 557 4.72 -0.77 -18.30
C TRP A 557 5.79 -1.81 -18.64
N LEU A 558 6.34 -2.51 -17.65
CA LEU A 558 7.28 -3.61 -17.86
C LEU A 558 6.67 -4.72 -18.73
N ARG A 559 5.45 -5.16 -18.42
CA ARG A 559 4.73 -6.19 -19.21
C ARG A 559 4.53 -5.79 -20.66
N SER A 560 4.35 -4.50 -20.95
CA SER A 560 4.18 -4.02 -22.34
C SER A 560 5.47 -4.06 -23.16
N ARG A 561 6.65 -4.19 -22.51
CA ARG A 561 7.94 -4.16 -23.20
C ARG A 561 8.15 -5.44 -24.00
N HIS A 562 8.65 -5.29 -25.22
CA HIS A 562 8.90 -6.40 -26.12
C HIS A 562 10.28 -7.01 -25.91
N ILE A 563 10.30 -8.32 -25.65
CA ILE A 563 11.48 -9.16 -25.45
C ILE A 563 11.37 -10.43 -26.31
N ASP A 564 12.50 -11.08 -26.59
CA ASP A 564 12.54 -12.34 -27.32
C ASP A 564 12.17 -13.50 -26.39
N ILE A 565 10.99 -14.09 -26.61
CA ILE A 565 10.45 -15.20 -25.79
C ILE A 565 10.49 -16.50 -26.61
N PRO A 566 11.01 -17.62 -26.07
CA PRO A 566 10.91 -18.94 -26.67
C PRO A 566 9.49 -19.28 -27.11
N VAL A 567 9.33 -19.74 -28.35
CA VAL A 567 8.01 -19.98 -28.96
C VAL A 567 7.22 -21.03 -28.18
N GLU A 568 7.89 -22.03 -27.60
CA GLU A 568 7.28 -23.08 -26.79
C GLU A 568 6.67 -22.60 -25.46
N LEU A 569 7.03 -21.41 -24.97
CA LEU A 569 6.47 -20.84 -23.73
C LEU A 569 5.20 -20.01 -23.97
N LEU A 570 4.93 -19.69 -25.23
CA LEU A 570 3.83 -18.82 -25.62
C LEU A 570 2.51 -19.61 -25.68
N PRO A 571 1.36 -18.98 -25.35
CA PRO A 571 0.04 -19.62 -25.39
C PRO A 571 -0.40 -20.12 -26.78
#